data_AF-A0A3D3PBE2-F1
#
_entry.id   AF-A0A3D3PBE2-F1
#
_cell.length_a   1.000
_cell.length_b   1.000
_cell.length_c   1.000
_cell.angle_alpha   90.00
_cell.angle_beta   90.00
_cell.angle_gamma   90.00
#
_symmetry.space_group_name_H-M   'P 1'
#
loop_
_entity.id
_entity.type
_entity.pdbx_description
1 polymer ?
#
loop_
_entity_poly.entity_id
_entity_poly.type
_entity_poly.pdbx_seq_one_letter_code
_entity_poly.pdbx_strand_id
1 'polypeptide(L)'
;DIGANAGVYSLVAAKKITSAGKIIAIEPNPLMVERFKTNLRFNNKEDLVDIIESGVADKAGEFELAIDAKNMGSSSIINDYGGEKIKIKCYPLLELIENRTGKIDILKIDVEGADALVMNAFLSTAPKHLFPRYIMIETPENLDVESFGYQIRIKLEQNTIYELKTQ
;
A
#
# COMPACT_ATOMS: atom_id res chain seq x y z
N ASP A 1 1.68 -0.09 -4.19
CA ASP A 1 1.39 -1.34 -3.48
C ASP A 1 1.73 -1.10 -2.02
N ILE A 2 0.73 -0.76 -1.20
CA ILE A 2 0.92 -0.40 0.20
C ILE A 2 0.62 -1.63 1.06
N GLY A 3 1.53 -1.97 1.98
CA GLY A 3 1.55 -3.26 2.65
C GLY A 3 1.89 -4.37 1.66
N ALA A 4 3.03 -4.23 0.99
CA ALA A 4 3.37 -5.08 -0.15
C ALA A 4 3.75 -6.52 0.24
N ASN A 5 4.08 -6.76 1.52
CA ASN A 5 4.57 -8.03 2.06
C ASN A 5 5.71 -8.59 1.18
N ALA A 6 5.67 -9.86 0.80
CA ALA A 6 6.64 -10.49 -0.08
C ALA A 6 6.46 -10.13 -1.58
N GLY A 7 5.59 -9.16 -1.91
CA GLY A 7 5.50 -8.54 -3.23
C GLY A 7 4.57 -9.22 -4.24
N VAL A 8 3.62 -10.04 -3.79
CA VAL A 8 2.74 -10.83 -4.70
C VAL A 8 2.01 -9.93 -5.70
N TYR A 9 1.35 -8.87 -5.22
CA TYR A 9 0.62 -7.93 -6.08
C TYR A 9 1.55 -7.18 -7.03
N SER A 10 2.66 -6.67 -6.50
CA SER A 10 3.70 -6.03 -7.31
C SER A 10 4.22 -6.94 -8.44
N LEU A 11 4.49 -8.21 -8.18
CA LEU A 11 4.97 -9.15 -9.21
C LEU A 11 3.90 -9.44 -10.27
N VAL A 12 2.63 -9.57 -9.87
CA VAL A 12 1.52 -9.73 -10.80
C VAL A 12 1.37 -8.48 -11.69
N ALA A 13 1.43 -7.29 -11.10
CA ALA A 13 1.39 -6.02 -11.83
C ALA A 13 2.59 -5.88 -12.78
N ALA A 14 3.80 -6.26 -12.34
CA ALA A 14 5.02 -6.17 -13.13
C ALA A 14 5.02 -7.07 -14.39
N LYS A 15 4.14 -8.08 -14.45
CA LYS A 15 3.89 -8.89 -15.66
C LYS A 15 2.98 -8.19 -16.68
N LYS A 16 2.18 -7.22 -16.24
CA LYS A 16 1.21 -6.48 -17.08
C LYS A 16 1.73 -5.13 -17.55
N ILE A 17 2.73 -4.57 -16.87
CA ILE A 17 3.40 -3.34 -17.30
C ILE A 17 4.24 -3.64 -18.54
N THR A 18 3.75 -3.18 -19.70
CA THR A 18 4.43 -3.28 -21.01
C THR A 18 4.92 -1.93 -21.53
N SER A 19 4.55 -0.82 -20.87
CA SER A 19 4.98 0.55 -21.15
C SER A 19 5.87 1.09 -20.01
N ALA A 20 6.23 2.38 -20.04
CA ALA A 20 7.08 3.07 -19.05
C ALA A 20 6.43 3.24 -17.65
N GLY A 21 5.63 2.28 -17.20
CA GLY A 21 5.08 2.24 -15.85
C GLY A 21 6.12 1.83 -14.83
N LYS A 22 5.90 2.24 -13.57
CA LYS A 22 6.70 1.84 -12.41
C LYS A 22 5.78 1.40 -11.29
N ILE A 23 6.32 0.60 -10.37
CA ILE A 23 5.64 0.19 -9.15
C ILE A 23 6.40 0.84 -7.99
N ILE A 24 5.67 1.58 -7.15
CA ILE A 24 6.15 1.98 -5.84
C ILE A 24 5.48 1.05 -4.84
N ALA A 25 6.30 0.32 -4.10
CA ALA A 25 5.85 -0.62 -3.09
C ALA A 25 6.34 -0.19 -1.71
N ILE A 26 5.48 -0.31 -0.69
CA ILE A 26 5.77 0.16 0.66
C ILE A 26 5.57 -1.03 1.60
N GLU A 27 6.63 -1.40 2.32
CA GLU A 27 6.64 -2.53 3.24
C GLU A 27 7.53 -2.24 4.46
N PRO A 28 6.97 -2.20 5.68
CA PRO A 28 7.75 -1.94 6.88
C PRO A 28 8.51 -3.15 7.43
N ASN A 29 8.08 -4.38 7.16
CA ASN A 29 8.68 -5.58 7.74
C ASN A 29 9.99 -5.94 6.99
N PRO A 30 11.16 -5.82 7.64
CA PRO A 30 12.45 -6.06 6.98
C PRO A 30 12.60 -7.49 6.44
N LEU A 31 12.00 -8.48 7.12
CA LEU A 31 12.01 -9.87 6.63
C LEU A 31 11.20 -10.01 5.33
N MET A 32 10.08 -9.28 5.22
CA MET A 32 9.25 -9.29 4.02
C MET A 32 9.91 -8.51 2.89
N VAL A 33 10.54 -7.39 3.18
CA VAL A 33 11.36 -6.64 2.21
C VAL A 33 12.44 -7.52 1.60
N GLU A 34 13.20 -8.28 2.39
CA GLU A 34 14.25 -9.15 1.86
C GLU A 34 13.72 -10.30 1.01
N ARG A 35 12.56 -10.86 1.38
CA ARG A 35 11.85 -11.84 0.56
C ARG A 35 11.36 -11.22 -0.75
N PHE A 36 10.82 -10.01 -0.68
CA PHE A 36 10.33 -9.28 -1.85
C PHE A 36 11.47 -8.97 -2.82
N LYS A 37 12.60 -8.42 -2.36
CA LYS A 37 13.81 -8.23 -3.19
C LYS A 37 14.27 -9.53 -3.84
N THR A 38 14.24 -10.64 -3.10
CA THR A 38 14.58 -11.96 -3.63
C THR A 38 13.60 -12.41 -4.71
N ASN A 39 12.29 -12.21 -4.52
CA ASN A 39 11.28 -12.55 -5.51
C ASN A 39 11.42 -11.68 -6.78
N LEU A 40 11.77 -10.40 -6.64
CA LEU A 40 12.04 -9.50 -7.78
C LEU A 40 13.23 -9.99 -8.61
N ARG A 41 14.33 -10.37 -7.96
CA ARG A 41 15.50 -11.00 -8.62
C ARG A 41 15.10 -12.24 -9.42
N PHE A 42 14.38 -13.16 -8.79
CA PHE A 42 13.94 -14.40 -9.45
C PHE A 42 13.05 -14.17 -10.67
N ASN A 43 12.34 -13.03 -10.73
CA ASN A 43 11.45 -12.69 -11.83
C ASN A 43 12.06 -11.69 -12.82
N ASN A 44 13.30 -11.23 -12.60
CA ASN A 44 13.95 -10.16 -13.37
C ASN A 44 13.10 -8.87 -13.43
N LYS A 45 12.61 -8.41 -12.26
CA LYS A 45 11.71 -7.24 -12.14
C LYS A 45 12.23 -6.12 -11.25
N GLU A 46 13.49 -6.18 -10.82
CA GLU A 46 14.08 -5.20 -9.89
C GLU A 46 14.01 -3.77 -10.41
N ASP A 47 14.24 -3.54 -11.72
CA ASP A 47 14.22 -2.21 -12.32
C ASP A 47 12.82 -1.56 -12.39
N LEU A 48 11.76 -2.35 -12.22
CA LEU A 48 10.37 -1.88 -12.30
C LEU A 48 9.79 -1.49 -10.94
N VAL A 49 10.42 -1.90 -9.84
CA VAL A 49 9.85 -1.79 -8.49
C VAL A 49 10.78 -1.02 -7.57
N ASP A 50 10.30 0.12 -7.10
CA ASP A 50 10.93 0.93 -6.06
C ASP A 50 10.32 0.55 -4.70
N ILE A 51 11.12 -0.07 -3.82
CA ILE A 51 10.68 -0.51 -2.50
C ILE A 51 11.03 0.57 -1.47
N ILE A 52 10.02 1.03 -0.74
CA ILE A 52 10.15 1.92 0.41
C ILE A 52 10.02 1.08 1.67
N GLU A 53 11.11 0.99 2.43
CA GLU A 53 11.23 0.22 3.68
C GLU A 53 10.69 1.02 4.87
N SER A 54 9.40 1.38 4.82
CA SER A 54 8.71 2.12 5.88
C SER A 54 7.26 1.70 5.97
N GLY A 55 6.60 2.04 7.09
CA GLY A 55 5.16 1.94 7.21
C GLY A 55 4.46 3.18 6.65
N VAL A 56 3.14 3.09 6.50
CA VAL A 56 2.28 4.23 6.15
C VAL A 56 1.32 4.49 7.31
N ALA A 57 1.18 5.76 7.67
CA ALA A 57 0.27 6.20 8.72
C ALA A 57 -0.35 7.57 8.33
N ASP A 58 -1.27 8.08 9.15
CA ASP A 58 -1.80 9.45 9.02
C ASP A 58 -0.78 10.54 9.39
N LYS A 59 0.27 10.17 10.15
CA LYS A 59 1.32 11.07 10.62
C LYS A 59 2.68 10.38 10.68
N ALA A 60 3.74 11.17 10.60
CA ALA A 60 5.09 10.67 10.76
C ALA A 60 5.33 10.24 12.22
N GLY A 61 6.00 9.12 12.41
CA GLY A 61 6.29 8.60 13.75
C GLY A 61 6.94 7.23 13.76
N GLU A 62 7.24 6.77 14.96
CA GLU A 62 7.71 5.40 15.22
C GLU A 62 6.55 4.60 15.81
N PHE A 63 6.29 3.42 15.25
CA PHE A 63 5.18 2.54 15.61
C PHE A 63 5.71 1.13 15.88
N GLU A 64 4.96 0.35 16.66
CA GLU A 64 5.25 -1.07 16.85
C GLU A 64 4.52 -1.89 15.80
N LEU A 65 5.26 -2.74 15.10
CA LEU A 65 4.70 -3.75 14.19
C LEU A 65 4.80 -5.10 14.88
N ALA A 66 3.67 -5.76 15.07
CA ALA A 66 3.64 -7.15 15.54
C ALA A 66 4.06 -8.08 14.40
N ILE A 67 5.15 -8.84 14.57
CA ILE A 67 5.58 -9.88 13.66
C ILE A 67 5.08 -11.23 14.18
N ASP A 68 4.21 -11.89 13.42
CA ASP A 68 3.96 -13.31 13.62
C ASP A 68 4.99 -14.14 12.83
N ALA A 69 5.95 -14.73 13.55
CA ALA A 69 6.98 -15.59 12.96
C ALA A 69 6.41 -16.90 12.36
N LYS A 70 5.17 -17.29 12.72
CA LYS A 70 4.49 -18.49 12.21
C LYS A 70 3.52 -18.17 11.06
N ASN A 71 2.89 -17.00 11.06
CA ASN A 71 2.03 -16.51 9.97
C ASN A 71 2.47 -15.12 9.49
N MET A 72 3.50 -15.09 8.65
CA MET A 72 4.10 -13.85 8.13
C MET A 72 3.19 -13.02 7.21
N GLY A 73 1.95 -13.46 6.99
CA GLY A 73 0.92 -12.73 6.25
C GLY A 73 0.06 -11.79 7.11
N SER A 74 0.16 -11.83 8.45
CA SER A 74 -0.77 -11.13 9.36
C SER A 74 -0.06 -10.15 10.30
N SER A 75 0.88 -9.37 9.78
CA SER A 75 1.60 -8.36 10.59
C SER A 75 0.72 -7.11 10.73
N SER A 76 0.22 -6.84 11.94
CA SER A 76 -0.63 -5.67 12.22
C SER A 76 0.09 -4.68 13.13
N ILE A 77 -0.19 -3.39 12.94
CA ILE A 77 0.24 -2.30 13.82
C ILE A 77 -0.68 -2.19 15.05
N ILE A 78 -1.90 -2.74 14.95
CA ILE A 78 -2.98 -2.50 15.91
C ILE A 78 -3.17 -3.70 16.87
N ASN A 79 -2.94 -4.93 16.41
CA ASN A 79 -3.22 -6.13 17.19
C ASN A 79 -1.97 -6.72 17.85
N ASP A 80 -2.03 -6.89 19.17
CA ASP A 80 -0.99 -7.57 19.96
C ASP A 80 -1.20 -9.09 19.91
N TYR A 81 -0.64 -9.74 18.89
CA TYR A 81 -0.71 -11.20 18.75
C TYR A 81 0.28 -11.96 19.65
N GLY A 82 0.94 -11.30 20.61
CA GLY A 82 1.96 -11.93 21.46
C GLY A 82 3.21 -12.37 20.70
N GLY A 83 3.41 -11.85 19.48
CA GLY A 83 4.59 -12.04 18.64
C GLY A 83 5.72 -11.06 18.96
N GLU A 84 6.87 -11.24 18.30
CA GLU A 84 7.98 -10.29 18.40
C GLU A 84 7.53 -8.95 17.80
N LYS A 85 7.69 -7.85 18.55
CA LYS A 85 7.37 -6.51 18.07
C LYS A 85 8.65 -5.82 17.64
N ILE A 86 8.65 -5.26 16.43
CA ILE A 86 9.74 -4.40 15.97
C ILE A 86 9.25 -2.96 15.89
N LYS A 87 10.16 -2.01 16.12
CA LYS A 87 9.87 -0.60 15.88
C LYS A 87 10.11 -0.28 14.41
N ILE A 88 9.14 0.38 13.79
CA ILE A 88 9.18 0.80 12.40
C ILE A 88 8.91 2.30 12.31
N LYS A 89 9.51 2.94 11.30
CA LYS A 89 9.16 4.33 10.95
C LYS A 89 7.98 4.31 10.00
N CYS A 90 6.98 5.12 10.28
CA CYS A 90 5.83 5.35 9.41
C CYS A 90 5.77 6.82 9.01
N TYR A 91 5.23 7.07 7.82
CA TYR A 91 5.06 8.40 7.24
C TYR A 91 3.70 8.53 6.56
N PRO A 92 3.17 9.76 6.41
CA PRO A 92 2.05 10.03 5.53
C PRO A 92 2.34 9.54 4.11
N LEU A 93 1.34 8.93 3.45
CA LEU A 93 1.51 8.40 2.10
C LEU A 93 2.04 9.46 1.12
N LEU A 94 1.54 10.70 1.23
CA LEU A 94 1.94 11.81 0.36
C LEU A 94 3.46 12.07 0.44
N GLU A 95 4.03 12.13 1.64
CA GLU A 95 5.47 12.36 1.85
C GLU A 95 6.34 11.27 1.19
N LEU A 96 5.84 10.03 1.17
CA LEU A 96 6.57 8.90 0.59
C LEU A 96 6.60 8.92 -0.94
N ILE A 97 5.59 9.50 -1.59
CA ILE A 97 5.38 9.36 -3.04
C ILE A 97 5.50 10.66 -3.85
N GLU A 98 5.35 11.84 -3.22
CA GLU A 98 5.26 13.12 -3.92
C GLU A 98 6.47 13.44 -4.82
N ASN A 99 7.66 12.98 -4.42
CA ASN A 99 8.90 13.16 -5.19
C ASN A 99 9.24 11.96 -6.08
N ARG A 100 8.39 10.93 -6.12
CA ARG A 100 8.62 9.66 -6.85
C ARG A 100 7.70 9.48 -8.05
N THR A 101 6.54 10.11 -8.02
CA THR A 101 5.58 10.04 -9.14
C THR A 101 4.78 11.32 -9.29
N GLY A 102 4.42 11.65 -10.53
CA GLY A 102 3.50 12.75 -10.84
C GLY A 102 2.05 12.31 -11.06
N LYS A 103 1.75 11.02 -10.95
CA LYS A 103 0.38 10.47 -11.04
C LYS A 103 0.28 9.06 -10.45
N ILE A 104 -0.95 8.62 -10.16
CA ILE A 104 -1.22 7.26 -9.71
C ILE A 104 -2.33 6.65 -10.57
N ASP A 105 -2.02 5.60 -11.33
CA ASP A 105 -3.05 4.90 -12.12
C ASP A 105 -3.80 3.88 -11.26
N ILE A 106 -3.09 3.16 -10.39
CA ILE A 106 -3.66 2.14 -9.49
C ILE A 106 -3.00 2.26 -8.12
N LEU A 107 -3.80 2.31 -7.07
CA LEU A 107 -3.37 2.20 -5.68
C LEU A 107 -4.00 0.95 -5.07
N LYS A 108 -3.16 0.09 -4.50
CA LYS A 108 -3.61 -1.00 -3.61
C LYS A 108 -3.13 -0.67 -2.21
N ILE A 109 -3.99 -0.83 -1.22
CA ILE A 109 -3.68 -0.67 0.20
C ILE A 109 -4.23 -1.83 1.01
N ASP A 110 -3.39 -2.31 1.92
CA ASP A 110 -3.65 -3.38 2.88
C ASP A 110 -2.66 -3.18 4.04
N VAL A 111 -3.01 -2.31 4.98
CA VAL A 111 -2.17 -1.93 6.13
C VAL A 111 -2.72 -2.47 7.45
N GLU A 112 -3.49 -3.57 7.38
CA GLU A 112 -3.94 -4.38 8.52
C GLU A 112 -4.55 -3.53 9.65
N GLY A 113 -5.60 -2.79 9.28
CA GLY A 113 -6.49 -2.06 10.19
C GLY A 113 -6.35 -0.53 10.18
N ALA A 114 -5.44 0.03 9.38
CA ALA A 114 -5.24 1.48 9.24
C ALA A 114 -5.65 2.03 7.86
N ASP A 115 -6.26 1.21 7.01
CA ASP A 115 -6.49 1.47 5.58
C ASP A 115 -7.35 2.71 5.35
N ALA A 116 -8.50 2.78 6.02
CA ALA A 116 -9.40 3.94 5.94
C ALA A 116 -8.73 5.22 6.49
N LEU A 117 -8.00 5.12 7.60
CA LEU A 117 -7.33 6.26 8.22
C LEU A 117 -6.27 6.85 7.26
N VAL A 118 -5.42 6.00 6.70
CA VAL A 118 -4.39 6.40 5.72
C VAL A 118 -5.03 7.00 4.47
N MET A 119 -6.07 6.36 3.93
CA MET A 119 -6.71 6.83 2.69
C MET A 119 -7.43 8.16 2.87
N ASN A 120 -8.18 8.33 3.96
CA ASN A 120 -8.89 9.58 4.25
C ASN A 120 -7.88 10.73 4.46
N ALA A 121 -6.79 10.49 5.17
CA ALA A 121 -5.73 11.48 5.38
C ALA A 121 -5.04 11.86 4.06
N PHE A 122 -4.72 10.87 3.23
CA PHE A 122 -4.12 11.08 1.91
C PHE A 122 -5.03 11.88 0.98
N LEU A 123 -6.29 11.47 0.80
CA LEU A 123 -7.21 12.17 -0.12
C LEU A 123 -7.55 13.59 0.34
N SER A 124 -7.54 13.86 1.64
CA SER A 124 -7.77 15.20 2.19
C SER A 124 -6.63 16.19 1.94
N THR A 125 -5.41 15.70 1.69
CA THR A 125 -4.19 16.53 1.62
C THR A 125 -3.49 16.47 0.27
N ALA A 126 -3.61 15.35 -0.45
CA ALA A 126 -2.94 15.15 -1.71
C ALA A 126 -3.49 16.09 -2.80
N PRO A 127 -2.62 16.60 -3.69
CA PRO A 127 -3.09 17.32 -4.86
C PRO A 127 -3.85 16.37 -5.81
N LYS A 128 -4.91 16.86 -6.46
CA LYS A 128 -5.80 16.05 -7.32
C LYS A 128 -5.09 15.24 -8.42
N HIS A 129 -3.93 15.70 -8.91
CA HIS A 129 -3.18 14.94 -9.93
C HIS A 129 -2.57 13.63 -9.39
N LEU A 130 -2.44 13.50 -8.06
CA LEU A 130 -2.04 12.27 -7.38
C LEU A 130 -3.22 11.39 -6.96
N PHE A 131 -4.47 11.81 -7.20
CA PHE A 131 -5.62 10.96 -6.89
C PHE A 131 -5.55 9.70 -7.77
N PRO A 132 -5.52 8.49 -7.19
CA PRO A 132 -5.46 7.26 -7.95
C PRO A 132 -6.65 7.14 -8.89
N ARG A 133 -6.44 6.74 -10.15
CA ARG A 133 -7.58 6.41 -11.02
C ARG A 133 -8.37 5.22 -10.47
N TYR A 134 -7.67 4.21 -9.95
CA TYR A 134 -8.28 3.06 -9.27
C TYR A 134 -7.71 2.87 -7.87
N ILE A 135 -8.58 2.57 -6.90
CA ILE A 135 -8.21 2.19 -5.53
C ILE A 135 -8.71 0.77 -5.29
N MET A 136 -7.82 -0.16 -4.93
CA MET A 136 -8.16 -1.49 -4.42
C MET A 136 -7.86 -1.52 -2.92
N ILE A 137 -8.87 -1.87 -2.13
CA ILE A 137 -8.80 -1.84 -0.66
C ILE A 137 -9.69 -2.95 -0.08
N GLU A 138 -9.25 -3.57 1.02
CA GLU A 138 -10.14 -4.41 1.82
C GLU A 138 -11.24 -3.51 2.40
N THR A 139 -12.52 -3.85 2.24
CA THR A 139 -13.63 -2.91 2.48
C THR A 139 -13.70 -2.50 3.96
N PRO A 140 -13.19 -1.33 4.38
CA PRO A 140 -13.11 -0.99 5.79
C PRO A 140 -14.38 -0.26 6.23
N GLU A 141 -14.72 -0.36 7.51
CA GLU A 141 -15.64 0.57 8.14
C GLU A 141 -15.03 1.99 8.10
N ASN A 142 -15.81 3.02 7.78
CA ASN A 142 -15.41 4.45 7.76
C ASN A 142 -14.48 4.94 6.63
N LEU A 143 -14.36 4.21 5.53
CA LEU A 143 -13.71 4.74 4.31
C LEU A 143 -14.61 5.77 3.60
N ASP A 144 -14.16 7.02 3.47
CA ASP A 144 -14.88 8.07 2.72
C ASP A 144 -14.10 8.45 1.46
N VAL A 145 -14.22 7.63 0.41
CA VAL A 145 -13.67 7.93 -0.91
C VAL A 145 -14.73 8.58 -1.82
N GLU A 146 -16.01 8.39 -1.54
CA GLU A 146 -17.10 8.88 -2.38
C GLU A 146 -17.20 10.41 -2.38
N SER A 147 -16.92 11.05 -1.24
CA SER A 147 -16.86 12.52 -1.14
C SER A 147 -15.75 13.13 -2.03
N PHE A 148 -14.73 12.34 -2.37
CA PHE A 148 -13.64 12.71 -3.27
C PHE A 148 -13.89 12.36 -4.75
N GLY A 149 -15.09 11.85 -5.09
CA GLY A 149 -15.51 11.58 -6.46
C GLY A 149 -15.28 10.14 -6.94
N TYR A 150 -14.99 9.22 -6.02
CA TYR A 150 -14.88 7.80 -6.33
C TYR A 150 -16.25 7.11 -6.36
N GLN A 151 -16.36 6.04 -7.15
CA GLN A 151 -17.49 5.14 -7.15
C GLN A 151 -17.03 3.68 -7.17
N ILE A 152 -17.84 2.78 -6.63
CA ILE A 152 -17.56 1.35 -6.69
C ILE A 152 -17.57 0.91 -8.17
N ARG A 153 -16.47 0.29 -8.60
CA ARG A 153 -16.31 -0.32 -9.93
C ARG A 153 -16.51 -1.83 -9.87
N ILE A 154 -15.91 -2.48 -8.87
CA ILE A 154 -16.04 -3.92 -8.60
C ILE A 154 -16.11 -4.11 -7.08
N LYS A 155 -17.03 -4.98 -6.63
CA LYS A 155 -17.09 -5.43 -5.24
C LYS A 155 -16.90 -6.94 -5.18
N LEU A 156 -15.87 -7.38 -4.47
CA LEU A 156 -15.56 -8.78 -4.19
C LEU A 156 -15.91 -9.09 -2.73
N GLU A 157 -15.73 -10.34 -2.30
CA GLU A 157 -16.04 -10.74 -0.92
C GLU A 157 -15.23 -9.97 0.13
N GLN A 158 -13.93 -9.78 -0.13
CA GLN A 158 -13.01 -9.10 0.80
C GLN A 158 -12.57 -7.73 0.29
N ASN A 159 -12.47 -7.54 -1.03
CA ASN A 159 -11.89 -6.35 -1.64
C ASN A 159 -12.92 -5.54 -2.43
N THR A 160 -12.83 -4.21 -2.36
CA THR A 160 -13.56 -3.30 -3.24
C THR A 160 -12.57 -2.54 -4.13
N ILE A 161 -12.91 -2.42 -5.41
CA ILE A 161 -12.22 -1.55 -6.35
C ILE A 161 -13.09 -0.33 -6.61
N TYR A 162 -12.55 0.83 -6.28
CA TYR A 162 -13.12 2.13 -6.60
C TYR A 162 -12.47 2.72 -7.84
N GLU A 163 -13.24 3.47 -8.62
CA GLU A 163 -12.79 4.23 -9.78
C GLU A 163 -13.10 5.71 -9.57
N LEU A 164 -12.12 6.58 -9.82
CA LEU A 164 -12.33 8.03 -9.82
C LEU A 164 -13.14 8.41 -11.06
N LYS A 165 -14.27 9.10 -10.87
CA LYS A 165 -15.04 9.62 -12.01
C LYS A 165 -14.21 10.64 -12.78
N THR A 166 -13.94 10.36 -14.04
CA THR A 166 -13.51 11.40 -14.99
C THR A 166 -14.70 12.32 -15.26
N GLN A 167 -14.56 13.61 -14.93
CA GLN A 167 -15.49 14.65 -15.37
C GLN A 167 -15.46 14.80 -16.89
#